data_AF-A0A2E8CQT2-F1
#
_entry.id   AF-A0A2E8CQT2-F1
#
_cell.length_a   1.000
_cell.length_b   1.000
_cell.length_c   1.000
_cell.angle_alpha   90.00
_cell.angle_beta   90.00
_cell.angle_gamma   90.00
#
_symmetry.space_group_name_H-M   'P 1'
#
loop_
_entity.id
_entity.type
_entity.pdbx_description
1 polymer ?
#
loop_
_entity_poly.entity_id
_entity_poly.type
_entity_poly.pdbx_seq_one_letter_code
_entity_poly.pdbx_strand_id
1 'polypeptide(L)'
;MSQMHQIQMSYVSAEDRVLFRLNTKNRQEFRFWMTRRYTGILWRTLAQVLKEAGKSAEDISPAPVQDELAKSTEQEIKHNEVVSEGDFDTAYQESSYLPLGKAPTLLFSVGVKPGPSSRAMLCMHPEEGEGIELVLNEQIVHSFCKLIGDTAKKAEWNLDLSFGSGPDQGDEATTGWN
;
A
#
# COMPACT_ATOMS: atom_id res chain seq x y z
N MET A 1 -17.43 -11.17 0.45
CA MET A 1 -16.75 -9.88 0.24
C MET A 1 -16.62 -9.18 1.58
N SER A 2 -15.43 -9.19 2.15
CA SER A 2 -15.21 -8.65 3.50
C SER A 2 -15.05 -7.13 3.42
N GLN A 3 -15.97 -6.38 4.03
CA GLN A 3 -15.78 -4.94 4.20
C GLN A 3 -14.75 -4.72 5.31
N MET A 4 -13.67 -4.02 4.98
CA MET A 4 -12.64 -3.63 5.92
C MET A 4 -13.19 -2.66 6.97
N HIS A 5 -12.70 -2.80 8.20
CA HIS A 5 -13.07 -1.96 9.33
C HIS A 5 -11.87 -1.23 9.94
N GLN A 6 -10.75 -1.94 10.18
CA GLN A 6 -9.54 -1.36 10.76
C GLN A 6 -8.29 -2.02 10.19
N ILE A 7 -7.20 -1.25 10.04
CA ILE A 7 -5.87 -1.72 9.65
C ILE A 7 -4.87 -1.33 10.74
N GLN A 8 -3.90 -2.21 11.02
CA GLN A 8 -2.72 -1.89 11.81
C GLN A 8 -1.46 -2.44 11.13
N MET A 9 -0.39 -1.67 11.16
CA MET A 9 0.95 -2.10 10.75
C MET A 9 1.94 -1.83 11.89
N SER A 10 2.66 -2.86 12.30
CA SER A 10 3.60 -2.80 13.42
C SER A 10 4.95 -3.37 13.00
N TYR A 11 6.00 -2.54 13.00
CA TYR A 11 7.36 -3.00 12.75
C TYR A 11 7.89 -3.85 13.92
N VAL A 12 8.46 -5.01 13.60
CA VAL A 12 9.10 -5.96 14.52
C VAL A 12 10.58 -6.02 14.18
N SER A 13 11.40 -5.36 15.01
CA SER A 13 12.84 -5.20 14.77
C SER A 13 13.62 -6.51 14.85
N ALA A 14 13.21 -7.46 15.69
CA ALA A 14 13.88 -8.74 15.85
C ALA A 14 13.92 -9.58 14.55
N GLU A 15 12.94 -9.39 13.68
CA GLU A 15 12.80 -10.16 12.44
C GLU A 15 12.96 -9.29 11.19
N ASP A 16 13.14 -7.98 11.35
CA ASP A 16 13.11 -6.97 10.29
C ASP A 16 11.87 -7.10 9.38
N ARG A 17 10.70 -7.24 9.99
CA ARG A 17 9.41 -7.45 9.30
C ARG A 17 8.30 -6.59 9.90
N VAL A 18 7.26 -6.34 9.11
CA VAL A 18 6.04 -5.67 9.55
C VAL A 18 4.96 -6.72 9.81
N LEU A 19 4.35 -6.66 10.98
CA LEU A 19 3.09 -7.34 11.27
C LEU A 19 1.93 -6.48 10.75
N PHE A 20 1.26 -6.96 9.70
CA PHE A 20 0.05 -6.36 9.15
C PHE A 20 -1.18 -7.08 9.70
N ARG A 21 -2.05 -6.33 10.37
CA ARG A 21 -3.32 -6.83 10.92
C ARG A 21 -4.47 -6.09 10.27
N LEU A 22 -5.49 -6.84 9.89
CA LEU A 22 -6.70 -6.30 9.29
C LEU A 22 -7.92 -6.88 9.98
N ASN A 23 -8.82 -6.00 10.42
CA ASN A 23 -10.15 -6.39 10.85
C ASN A 23 -11.19 -6.06 9.80
N THR A 24 -12.10 -6.99 9.60
CA THR A 24 -13.31 -6.78 8.81
C THR A 24 -14.46 -6.35 9.71
N LYS A 25 -15.50 -5.75 9.12
CA LYS A 25 -16.74 -5.39 9.84
C LYS A 25 -17.43 -6.60 10.48
N ASN A 26 -17.18 -7.79 9.95
CA ASN A 26 -17.68 -9.05 10.50
C ASN A 26 -16.83 -9.54 11.69
N ARG A 27 -15.97 -8.69 12.26
CA ARG A 27 -15.02 -9.02 13.32
C ARG A 27 -14.20 -10.25 12.94
N GLN A 28 -13.65 -10.28 11.73
CA GLN A 28 -12.68 -11.29 11.34
C GLN A 28 -11.32 -10.62 11.26
N GLU A 29 -10.35 -11.17 11.96
CA GLU A 29 -8.99 -10.65 11.99
C GLU A 29 -8.09 -11.50 11.09
N PHE A 30 -7.39 -10.83 10.19
CA PHE A 30 -6.36 -11.41 9.33
C PHE A 30 -5.01 -10.87 9.76
N ARG A 31 -4.00 -11.72 9.78
CA ARG A 31 -2.64 -11.39 10.22
C ARG A 31 -1.64 -11.86 9.19
N PHE A 32 -0.75 -10.97 8.80
CA PHE A 32 0.26 -11.25 7.81
C PHE A 32 1.61 -10.65 8.19
N TRP A 33 2.67 -11.31 7.76
CA TRP A 33 4.00 -10.74 7.73
C TRP A 33 4.26 -10.07 6.39
N MET A 34 4.84 -8.87 6.43
CA MET A 34 5.37 -8.17 5.27
C MET A 34 6.86 -7.95 5.46
N THR A 35 7.64 -8.24 4.42
CA THR A 35 9.07 -7.92 4.39
C THR A 35 9.30 -6.49 3.91
N ARG A 36 10.53 -5.98 4.09
CA ARG A 36 10.97 -4.72 3.47
C ARG A 36 10.68 -4.67 1.97
N ARG A 37 11.06 -5.73 1.24
CA ARG A 37 10.82 -5.84 -0.22
C ARG A 37 9.34 -5.78 -0.55
N TYR A 38 8.51 -6.56 0.16
CA TYR A 38 7.08 -6.59 -0.06
C TYR A 38 6.44 -5.22 0.18
N THR A 39 6.86 -4.52 1.23
CA THR A 39 6.37 -3.19 1.58
C THR A 39 6.62 -2.18 0.45
N GLY A 40 7.81 -2.18 -0.15
CA GLY A 40 8.10 -1.31 -1.30
C GLY A 40 7.30 -1.67 -2.56
N ILE A 41 7.03 -2.97 -2.80
CA ILE A 41 6.18 -3.39 -3.93
C ILE A 41 4.73 -2.93 -3.69
N LEU A 42 4.20 -3.17 -2.49
CA LEU A 42 2.84 -2.77 -2.12
C LEU A 42 2.66 -1.25 -2.26
N TRP A 43 3.63 -0.44 -1.81
CA TRP A 43 3.61 1.01 -2.02
C TRP A 43 3.44 1.37 -3.49
N ARG A 44 4.30 0.85 -4.37
CA ARG A 44 4.25 1.14 -5.81
C ARG A 44 2.93 0.70 -6.43
N THR A 45 2.40 -0.45 -6.01
CA THR A 45 1.09 -0.93 -6.46
C THR A 45 -0.03 0.04 -6.07
N LEU A 46 -0.02 0.58 -4.85
CA LEU A 46 -1.02 1.54 -4.39
C LEU A 46 -0.87 2.91 -5.05
N ALA A 47 0.37 3.40 -5.22
CA ALA A 47 0.64 4.64 -5.94
C ALA A 47 0.15 4.56 -7.40
N GLN A 48 0.34 3.42 -8.06
CA GLN A 48 -0.21 3.18 -9.40
C GLN A 48 -1.75 3.24 -9.42
N VAL A 49 -2.42 2.68 -8.41
CA VAL A 49 -3.90 2.77 -8.29
C VAL A 49 -4.37 4.22 -8.17
N LEU A 50 -3.68 5.05 -7.39
CA LEU A 50 -3.99 6.49 -7.29
C LEU A 50 -3.74 7.21 -8.61
N LYS A 51 -2.64 6.89 -9.31
CA LYS A 51 -2.33 7.46 -10.63
C LYS A 51 -3.39 7.10 -11.65
N GLU A 52 -3.89 5.87 -11.65
CA GLU A 52 -4.95 5.42 -12.56
C GLU A 52 -6.31 6.04 -12.23
N ALA A 53 -6.63 6.23 -10.94
CA ALA A 53 -7.86 6.90 -10.51
C ALA A 53 -7.89 8.38 -10.88
N GLY A 54 -6.74 9.04 -10.98
CA GLY A 54 -6.61 10.45 -11.36
C GLY A 54 -6.60 10.74 -12.85
N LYS A 55 -6.48 9.72 -13.71
CA LYS A 55 -6.48 9.89 -15.17
C LYS A 55 -7.90 10.19 -15.67
N SER A 56 -8.18 11.45 -15.98
CA SER A 56 -9.33 11.84 -16.81
C SER A 56 -9.15 11.35 -18.26
N ALA A 57 -10.24 11.09 -18.96
CA ALA A 57 -10.23 10.56 -20.34
C ALA A 57 -9.52 11.47 -21.37
N GLU A 58 -9.14 12.68 -21.00
CA GLU A 58 -8.45 13.67 -21.85
C GLU A 58 -6.92 13.57 -21.77
N ASP A 59 -6.37 12.77 -20.86
CA ASP A 59 -4.95 12.77 -20.49
C ASP A 59 -4.10 11.73 -21.28
N ILE A 60 -4.46 11.45 -22.53
CA ILE A 60 -3.87 10.36 -23.36
C ILE A 60 -2.51 10.75 -23.99
N SER A 61 -2.01 11.97 -23.74
CA SER A 61 -0.69 12.39 -24.25
C SER A 61 0.39 12.28 -23.16
N PRO A 62 1.63 11.87 -23.50
CA PRO A 62 2.74 11.88 -22.55
C PRO A 62 2.98 13.34 -22.13
N ALA A 63 2.67 13.62 -20.88
CA ALA A 63 2.81 14.95 -20.31
C ALA A 63 4.30 15.29 -20.09
N PRO A 64 4.74 16.54 -20.30
CA PRO A 64 6.11 16.95 -20.04
C PRO A 64 6.47 16.77 -18.55
N VAL A 65 7.75 16.60 -18.24
CA VAL A 65 8.25 16.29 -16.87
C VAL A 65 7.76 17.26 -15.79
N GLN A 66 7.50 18.52 -16.15
CA GLN A 66 6.94 19.54 -15.25
C GLN A 66 5.51 19.21 -14.79
N ASP A 67 4.74 18.51 -15.63
CA ASP A 67 3.37 18.08 -15.36
C ASP A 67 3.35 16.87 -14.40
N GLU A 68 4.31 15.94 -14.52
CA GLU A 68 4.42 14.81 -13.58
C GLU A 68 4.75 15.27 -12.15
N LEU A 69 5.61 16.29 -11.99
CA LEU A 69 5.89 16.87 -10.67
C LEU A 69 4.66 17.58 -10.09
N ALA A 70 3.91 18.30 -10.92
CA ALA A 70 2.66 18.94 -10.52
C ALA A 70 1.63 17.89 -10.06
N LYS A 71 1.41 16.84 -10.86
CA LYS A 71 0.51 15.72 -10.53
C LYS A 71 0.93 15.01 -9.25
N SER A 72 2.23 14.81 -9.03
CA SER A 72 2.74 14.19 -7.79
C SER A 72 2.50 15.08 -6.57
N THR A 73 2.68 16.40 -6.72
CA THR A 73 2.41 17.38 -5.66
C THR A 73 0.92 17.43 -5.32
N GLU A 74 0.05 17.41 -6.33
CA GLU A 74 -1.40 17.32 -6.15
C GLU A 74 -1.81 16.03 -5.42
N GLN A 75 -1.19 14.90 -5.76
CA GLN A 75 -1.41 13.62 -5.07
C GLN A 75 -0.95 13.67 -3.61
N GLU A 76 0.17 14.33 -3.31
CA GLU A 76 0.64 14.53 -1.93
C GLU A 76 -0.29 15.43 -1.12
N ILE A 77 -0.76 16.54 -1.71
CA ILE A 77 -1.74 17.44 -1.06
C ILE A 77 -3.00 16.65 -0.73
N LYS A 78 -3.55 15.93 -1.73
CA LYS A 78 -4.76 15.11 -1.54
C LYS A 78 -4.55 14.00 -0.50
N HIS A 79 -3.39 13.35 -0.52
CA HIS A 79 -3.04 12.36 0.47
C HIS A 79 -3.06 12.94 1.88
N ASN A 80 -2.45 14.11 2.07
CA ASN A 80 -2.43 14.79 3.36
C ASN A 80 -3.83 15.20 3.82
N GLU A 81 -4.69 15.69 2.92
CA GLU A 81 -6.09 16.01 3.21
C GLU A 81 -6.87 14.78 3.68
N VAL A 82 -6.89 13.70 2.87
CA VAL A 82 -7.66 12.48 3.17
C VAL A 82 -7.16 11.80 4.45
N VAL A 83 -5.83 11.81 4.69
CA VAL A 83 -5.26 11.27 5.92
C VAL A 83 -5.61 12.13 7.13
N SER A 84 -5.68 13.46 7.00
CA SER A 84 -6.04 14.33 8.12
C SER A 84 -7.48 14.13 8.62
N GLU A 85 -8.38 13.68 7.73
CA GLU A 85 -9.76 13.32 8.06
C GLU A 85 -9.88 11.89 8.63
N GLY A 86 -8.83 11.07 8.50
CA GLY A 86 -8.83 9.68 8.94
C GLY A 86 -8.63 9.53 10.45
N ASP A 87 -9.34 8.57 11.04
CA ASP A 87 -9.13 8.17 12.44
C ASP A 87 -8.05 7.09 12.52
N PHE A 88 -6.84 7.50 12.93
CA PHE A 88 -5.69 6.63 13.18
C PHE A 88 -5.37 6.47 14.67
N ASP A 89 -6.08 7.21 15.54
CA ASP A 89 -5.85 7.22 16.99
C ASP A 89 -6.70 6.15 17.70
N THR A 90 -7.79 5.70 17.08
CA THR A 90 -8.60 4.62 17.63
C THR A 90 -7.79 3.34 17.81
N ALA A 91 -7.75 2.83 19.05
CA ALA A 91 -7.08 1.58 19.37
C ALA A 91 -7.62 0.41 18.54
N TYR A 92 -6.70 -0.39 18.00
CA TYR A 92 -7.03 -1.58 17.22
C TYR A 92 -7.78 -2.59 18.09
N GLN A 93 -8.99 -2.97 17.66
CA GLN A 93 -9.83 -3.91 18.40
C GLN A 93 -9.43 -5.34 18.07
N GLU A 94 -9.04 -6.16 19.03
CA GLU A 94 -8.73 -7.56 18.73
C GLU A 94 -10.02 -8.34 18.38
N SER A 95 -9.94 -9.24 17.40
CA SER A 95 -11.02 -10.19 17.17
C SER A 95 -10.68 -11.59 17.66
N SER A 96 -11.69 -12.25 18.22
CA SER A 96 -11.64 -13.66 18.60
C SER A 96 -11.66 -14.62 17.40
N TYR A 97 -12.13 -14.16 16.22
CA TYR A 97 -12.21 -15.01 15.03
C TYR A 97 -11.07 -14.73 14.05
N LEU A 98 -10.26 -15.77 13.83
CA LEU A 98 -9.04 -15.73 13.03
C LEU A 98 -9.18 -16.75 11.88
N PRO A 99 -9.70 -16.35 10.70
CA PRO A 99 -10.03 -17.27 9.61
C PRO A 99 -8.81 -18.06 9.11
N LEU A 100 -7.65 -17.41 9.05
CA LEU A 100 -6.39 -18.00 8.60
C LEU A 100 -5.56 -18.62 9.74
N GLY A 101 -6.15 -18.71 10.94
CA GLY A 101 -5.47 -19.20 12.13
C GLY A 101 -4.69 -18.13 12.90
N LYS A 102 -4.02 -18.56 13.97
CA LYS A 102 -3.37 -17.66 14.94
C LYS A 102 -2.03 -17.09 14.47
N ALA A 103 -1.27 -17.90 13.73
CA ALA A 103 0.05 -17.54 13.24
C ALA A 103 -0.10 -16.63 12.00
N PRO A 104 0.60 -15.48 11.94
CA PRO A 104 0.56 -14.65 10.75
C PRO A 104 1.26 -15.33 9.57
N THR A 105 0.66 -15.25 8.38
CA THR A 105 1.22 -15.84 7.15
C THR A 105 2.10 -14.82 6.43
N LEU A 106 3.21 -15.27 5.83
CA LEU A 106 4.09 -14.39 5.07
C LEU A 106 3.49 -14.06 3.70
N LEU A 107 3.31 -12.76 3.43
CA LEU A 107 2.87 -12.31 2.11
C LEU A 107 3.99 -12.40 1.09
N PHE A 108 3.64 -12.91 -0.09
CA PHE A 108 4.56 -13.16 -1.19
C PHE A 108 4.22 -12.31 -2.41
N SER A 109 2.94 -12.28 -2.79
CA SER A 109 2.46 -11.59 -3.99
C SER A 109 1.44 -10.48 -3.66
N VAL A 110 1.43 -9.47 -4.52
CA VAL A 110 0.45 -8.39 -4.51
C VAL A 110 0.03 -8.11 -5.95
N GLY A 111 -1.25 -7.86 -6.17
CA GLY A 111 -1.79 -7.49 -7.47
C GLY A 111 -3.08 -6.69 -7.34
N VAL A 112 -3.51 -6.10 -8.45
CA VAL A 112 -4.78 -5.37 -8.54
C VAL A 112 -5.60 -5.98 -9.67
N LYS A 113 -6.86 -6.28 -9.40
CA LYS A 113 -7.83 -6.72 -10.42
C LYS A 113 -9.09 -5.85 -10.38
N PRO A 114 -9.89 -5.82 -11.46
CA PRO A 114 -11.20 -5.20 -11.42
C PRO A 114 -12.09 -5.85 -10.36
N GLY A 115 -12.60 -5.05 -9.44
CA GLY A 115 -13.54 -5.45 -8.40
C GLY A 115 -14.98 -5.03 -8.73
N PRO A 116 -15.91 -5.18 -7.77
CA PRO A 116 -17.30 -4.78 -7.94
C PRO A 116 -17.43 -3.29 -8.21
N SER A 117 -18.43 -2.92 -9.01
CA SER A 117 -18.73 -1.51 -9.33
C SER A 117 -17.54 -0.76 -9.92
N SER A 118 -16.71 -1.45 -10.71
CA SER A 118 -15.51 -0.91 -11.36
C SER A 118 -14.47 -0.32 -10.39
N ARG A 119 -14.50 -0.73 -9.11
CA ARG A 119 -13.47 -0.36 -8.14
C ARG A 119 -12.28 -1.30 -8.23
N ALA A 120 -11.07 -0.78 -7.98
CA ALA A 120 -9.88 -1.60 -7.87
C ALA A 120 -10.01 -2.58 -6.69
N MET A 121 -9.59 -3.83 -6.88
CA MET A 121 -9.51 -4.84 -5.83
C MET A 121 -8.06 -5.25 -5.64
N LEU A 122 -7.53 -4.97 -4.45
CA LEU A 122 -6.18 -5.35 -4.04
C LEU A 122 -6.18 -6.81 -3.60
N CYS A 123 -5.29 -7.60 -4.18
CA CYS A 123 -5.09 -9.01 -3.87
C CYS A 123 -3.73 -9.17 -3.21
N MET A 124 -3.69 -9.72 -2.01
CA MET A 124 -2.46 -9.97 -1.27
C MET A 124 -2.45 -11.44 -0.86
N HIS A 125 -1.47 -12.19 -1.36
CA HIS A 125 -1.42 -13.64 -1.14
C HIS A 125 -0.07 -14.10 -0.59
N PRO A 126 -0.08 -15.12 0.28
CA PRO A 126 1.12 -15.89 0.59
C PRO A 126 1.54 -16.74 -0.62
N GLU A 127 2.71 -17.39 -0.51
CA GLU A 127 3.18 -18.36 -1.52
C GLU A 127 2.29 -19.61 -1.54
N GLU A 128 1.86 -20.05 -0.35
CA GLU A 128 0.94 -21.16 -0.17
C GLU A 128 -0.19 -20.77 0.79
N GLY A 129 -1.40 -21.26 0.49
CA GLY A 129 -2.60 -21.03 1.31
C GLY A 129 -3.44 -19.84 0.86
N GLU A 130 -4.37 -19.45 1.74
CA GLU A 130 -5.33 -18.38 1.44
C GLU A 130 -4.74 -16.99 1.73
N GLY A 131 -5.03 -16.04 0.83
CA GLY A 131 -4.69 -14.64 0.99
C GLY A 131 -5.90 -13.80 1.35
N ILE A 132 -5.83 -12.51 1.01
CA ILE A 132 -6.94 -11.59 1.20
C ILE A 132 -7.15 -10.70 -0.02
N GLU A 133 -8.42 -10.45 -0.32
CA GLU A 133 -8.85 -9.55 -1.38
C GLU A 133 -9.66 -8.39 -0.76
N LEU A 134 -9.26 -7.17 -1.09
CA LEU A 134 -9.79 -5.94 -0.49
C LEU A 134 -10.27 -5.01 -1.59
N VAL A 135 -11.55 -4.65 -1.56
CA VAL A 135 -12.07 -3.61 -2.45
C VAL A 135 -11.53 -2.28 -1.98
N LEU A 136 -10.79 -1.61 -2.85
CA LEU A 136 -10.18 -0.32 -2.57
C LEU A 136 -11.19 0.80 -2.85
N ASN A 137 -11.26 1.75 -1.93
CA ASN A 137 -11.74 3.10 -2.19
C ASN A 137 -10.57 4.07 -1.95
N GLU A 138 -10.75 5.33 -2.34
CA GLU A 138 -9.72 6.35 -2.21
C GLU A 138 -9.17 6.48 -0.77
N GLN A 139 -10.06 6.54 0.21
CA GLN A 139 -9.69 6.63 1.62
C GLN A 139 -8.82 5.46 2.08
N ILE A 140 -9.17 4.22 1.70
CA ILE A 140 -8.40 3.02 2.05
C ILE A 140 -7.01 3.09 1.42
N VAL A 141 -6.90 3.49 0.15
CA VAL A 141 -5.60 3.56 -0.53
C VAL A 141 -4.67 4.56 0.14
N HIS A 142 -5.16 5.78 0.44
CA HIS A 142 -4.36 6.77 1.17
C HIS A 142 -4.03 6.30 2.60
N SER A 143 -4.94 5.61 3.29
CA SER A 143 -4.67 5.05 4.62
C SER A 143 -3.54 4.01 4.57
N PHE A 144 -3.52 3.11 3.58
CA PHE A 144 -2.41 2.18 3.39
C PHE A 144 -1.10 2.90 3.10
N CYS A 145 -1.09 3.89 2.21
CA CYS A 145 0.10 4.69 1.92
C CYS A 145 0.66 5.32 3.20
N LYS A 146 -0.20 5.93 4.03
CA LYS A 146 0.22 6.52 5.31
C LYS A 146 0.86 5.49 6.24
N LEU A 147 0.18 4.37 6.46
CA LEU A 147 0.65 3.32 7.37
C LEU A 147 1.95 2.67 6.89
N ILE A 148 2.11 2.49 5.58
CA ILE A 148 3.36 2.00 4.97
C ILE A 148 4.48 3.02 5.19
N GLY A 149 4.23 4.31 4.91
CA GLY A 149 5.20 5.38 5.12
C GLY A 149 5.67 5.47 6.56
N ASP A 150 4.74 5.50 7.51
CA ASP A 150 5.04 5.56 8.94
C ASP A 150 5.83 4.35 9.42
N THR A 151 5.42 3.16 8.99
CA THR A 151 6.07 1.92 9.43
C THR A 151 7.45 1.77 8.81
N ALA A 152 7.63 2.12 7.53
CA ALA A 152 8.92 2.13 6.86
C ALA A 152 9.89 3.16 7.47
N LYS A 153 9.38 4.34 7.86
CA LYS A 153 10.16 5.36 8.58
C LYS A 153 10.60 4.84 9.95
N LYS A 154 9.70 4.21 10.72
CA LYS A 154 10.02 3.58 12.01
C LYS A 154 11.03 2.43 11.88
N ALA A 155 10.99 1.71 10.77
CA ALA A 155 11.92 0.63 10.45
C ALA A 155 13.27 1.13 9.90
N GLU A 156 13.41 2.44 9.63
CA GLU A 156 14.60 3.04 9.03
C GLU A 156 15.02 2.38 7.71
N TRP A 157 14.05 1.87 6.95
CA TRP A 157 14.32 1.10 5.74
C TRP A 157 14.78 1.94 4.55
N ASN A 158 14.76 3.27 4.65
CA ASN A 158 15.14 4.21 3.59
C ASN A 158 14.52 3.82 2.24
N LEU A 159 13.23 3.48 2.26
CA LEU A 159 12.47 3.23 1.03
C LEU A 159 12.09 4.56 0.40
N ASP A 160 12.23 4.65 -0.92
CA ASP A 160 11.67 5.75 -1.68
C ASP A 160 10.14 5.56 -1.79
N LEU A 161 9.41 6.29 -0.94
CA LEU A 161 7.96 6.27 -0.83
C LEU A 161 7.36 7.62 -1.25
N SER A 162 7.81 8.15 -2.38
CA SER A 162 7.17 9.30 -3.02
C SER A 162 6.11 8.83 -4.03
N PHE A 163 5.12 9.68 -4.31
CA PHE A 163 4.15 9.43 -5.37
C PHE A 163 4.69 9.75 -6.77
N GLY A 164 5.82 10.47 -6.87
CA GLY A 164 6.43 10.94 -8.11
C GLY A 164 7.64 10.16 -8.61
N SER A 165 8.11 9.18 -7.84
CA SER A 165 9.22 8.32 -8.28
C SER A 165 8.70 7.31 -9.30
N GLY A 166 8.92 7.61 -10.59
CA GLY A 166 8.97 6.58 -11.63
C GLY A 166 10.01 5.49 -11.26
N PRO A 167 9.98 4.32 -11.92
CA PRO A 167 10.96 3.29 -11.63
C PRO A 167 12.36 3.89 -11.78
N ASP A 168 13.10 3.85 -10.68
CA ASP A 168 14.52 4.21 -10.55
C ASP A 168 15.29 3.67 -11.76
N GLN A 169 15.57 4.53 -12.74
CA GLN A 169 16.60 4.29 -13.74
C GLN A 169 17.94 4.59 -13.07
N GLY A 170 18.38 3.65 -12.24
CA GLY A 170 19.64 3.68 -11.52
C GLY A 170 20.51 2.49 -11.90
N ASP A 171 21.06 2.50 -13.11
CA ASP A 171 22.44 2.08 -13.39
C ASP A 171 22.81 2.46 -14.83
N GLU A 172 22.96 3.77 -15.09
CA GLU A 172 23.81 4.21 -16.18
C GLU A 172 25.25 3.94 -15.75
N ALA A 173 25.72 2.73 -16.06
CA ALA A 173 27.11 2.35 -15.94
C ALA A 173 27.96 3.47 -16.56
N THR A 174 28.75 4.12 -15.71
CA THR A 174 29.72 5.13 -16.12
C THR A 174 30.64 4.51 -17.17
N THR A 175 30.39 4.79 -18.45
CA THR A 175 31.32 4.57 -19.54
C THR A 175 32.39 5.64 -19.47
N GLY A 176 33.25 5.53 -18.46
CA GLY A 176 34.51 6.26 -18.40
C GLY A 176 35.55 5.58 -19.27
N TRP A 177 35.57 5.94 -20.56
CA TRP A 177 36.78 5.83 -21.36
C TRP A 177 37.75 6.92 -20.91
N ASN A 178 38.85 6.51 -20.27
CA ASN A 178 40.20 7.01 -20.55
C ASN A 178 41.27 6.15 -19.87
#